data_AF-W4M044-F1
#
_entry.id   AF-W4M044-F1
#
_cell.length_a   1.000
_cell.length_b   1.000
_cell.length_c   1.000
_cell.angle_alpha   90.00
_cell.angle_beta   90.00
_cell.angle_gamma   90.00
#
_symmetry.space_group_name_H-M   'P 1'
#
loop_
_entity.id
_entity.type
_entity.pdbx_description
1 polymer ?
#
loop_
_entity_poly.entity_id
_entity_poly.type
_entity_poly.pdbx_seq_one_letter_code
_entity_poly.pdbx_strand_id
1 'polypeptide(L)'
;EADRDTQSTRLLHMALDFVKHHRTTAFLALDAFFASATVFELTNSYWSIHLKQPCLYVLTRAKKNYIAYLIPQASPSPTPGRPRKYGDRVKLYDVFETYQDQFVEASCQVYDRVETVSWLALNLMWKPLKAPVRFVFALTSRGPIVLMSNDLTIEPLLALSLYCARVRVETMFAMLKGLLGVFAYRFWSWYVPRHSRKPKKNATLKVPQSQHLDAVQRTWRACESFVMLGCIALGLLQLVALQFDQSIWSAFTGYLRTRRRSLPSERTVKAVLAQELMKDFYSLKPSAMMQEMRDLACHPYEPSESTEMLPNRQP
;
A
#
# COMPACT_ATOMS: atom_id res chain seq x y z
N GLU A 1 -21.46 19.57 8.13
CA GLU A 1 -21.09 18.72 6.98
C GLU A 1 -20.25 17.58 7.50
N ALA A 2 -20.78 16.35 7.52
CA ALA A 2 -20.02 15.19 7.99
C ALA A 2 -18.82 14.98 7.05
N ASP A 3 -17.63 14.98 7.64
CA ASP A 3 -16.33 14.82 6.99
C ASP A 3 -16.36 13.64 6.02
N ARG A 4 -16.41 13.93 4.71
CA ARG A 4 -16.38 12.87 3.70
C ARG A 4 -14.99 12.29 3.70
N ASP A 5 -14.89 11.14 4.32
CA ASP A 5 -13.68 10.34 4.42
C ASP A 5 -12.97 10.24 3.06
N THR A 6 -11.92 11.04 2.90
CA THR A 6 -11.11 11.08 1.68
C THR A 6 -10.41 9.73 1.48
N GLN A 7 -10.02 9.40 0.25
CA GLN A 7 -9.22 8.20 0.01
C GLN A 7 -7.93 8.20 0.88
N SER A 8 -7.37 9.38 1.15
CA SER A 8 -6.22 9.56 2.03
C SER A 8 -6.51 9.23 3.49
N THR A 9 -7.65 9.63 4.05
CA THR A 9 -7.99 9.42 5.47
C THR A 9 -8.45 8.00 5.75
N ARG A 10 -9.13 7.34 4.80
CA ARG A 10 -9.57 5.94 4.95
C ARG A 10 -8.42 4.97 5.23
N LEU A 11 -7.29 5.13 4.54
CA LEU A 11 -6.11 4.29 4.77
C LEU A 11 -5.53 4.48 6.17
N LEU A 12 -5.56 5.73 6.66
CA LEU A 12 -5.13 6.04 8.02
C LEU A 12 -6.07 5.43 9.06
N HIS A 13 -7.39 5.51 8.86
CA HIS A 13 -8.36 4.86 9.74
C HIS A 13 -8.11 3.35 9.82
N MET A 14 -7.90 2.68 8.68
CA MET A 14 -7.56 1.24 8.67
C MET A 14 -6.26 0.95 9.44
N ALA A 15 -5.22 1.77 9.27
CA ALA A 15 -3.96 1.61 10.00
C ALA A 15 -4.12 1.87 11.51
N LEU A 16 -4.91 2.87 11.89
CA LEU A 16 -5.21 3.19 13.29
C LEU A 16 -6.01 2.07 13.96
N ASP A 17 -6.99 1.51 13.27
CA ASP A 17 -7.79 0.39 13.79
C ASP A 17 -6.91 -0.84 14.01
N PHE A 18 -5.99 -1.13 13.07
CA PHE A 18 -4.99 -2.19 13.24
C PHE A 18 -4.12 -1.95 14.49
N VAL A 19 -3.55 -0.75 14.62
CA VAL A 19 -2.69 -0.38 15.74
C VAL A 19 -3.42 -0.46 17.08
N LYS A 20 -4.67 0.01 17.14
CA LYS A 20 -5.53 -0.06 18.34
C LYS A 20 -5.86 -1.50 18.71
N HIS A 21 -6.26 -2.31 17.73
CA HIS A 21 -6.63 -3.70 17.93
C HIS A 21 -5.45 -4.52 18.47
N HIS A 22 -4.25 -4.32 17.89
CA HIS A 22 -3.05 -5.06 18.25
C HIS A 22 -2.22 -4.41 19.37
N ARG A 23 -2.63 -3.25 19.89
CA ARG A 23 -1.94 -2.49 20.95
C ARG A 23 -0.45 -2.27 20.68
N THR A 24 -0.12 -2.01 19.42
CA THR A 24 1.27 -1.84 18.95
C THR A 24 1.51 -0.40 18.51
N THR A 25 2.72 -0.10 18.02
CA THR A 25 3.02 1.09 17.23
C THR A 25 3.33 0.69 15.80
N ALA A 26 3.02 1.55 14.82
CA ALA A 26 3.33 1.25 13.43
C ALA A 26 3.88 2.47 12.67
N PHE A 27 4.76 2.20 11.71
CA PHE A 27 5.11 3.12 10.65
C PHE A 27 4.29 2.81 9.40
N LEU A 28 3.62 3.82 8.86
CA LEU A 28 2.87 3.77 7.62
C LEU A 28 3.64 4.52 6.53
N ALA A 29 4.33 3.75 5.69
CA ALA A 29 5.08 4.27 4.55
C ALA A 29 4.18 4.48 3.33
N LEU A 30 4.00 5.73 2.91
CA LEU A 30 3.05 6.16 1.89
C LEU A 30 3.75 6.87 0.73
N ASP A 31 3.10 6.90 -0.44
CA ASP A 31 3.60 7.69 -1.57
C ASP A 31 3.36 9.20 -1.37
N ALA A 32 3.81 10.01 -2.32
CA ALA A 32 3.69 11.47 -2.26
C ALA A 32 2.25 11.99 -2.39
N PHE A 33 1.26 11.14 -2.74
CA PHE A 33 -0.15 11.53 -2.76
C PHE A 33 -0.63 11.86 -1.34
N PHE A 34 -0.15 11.12 -0.33
CA PHE A 34 -0.51 11.30 1.08
C PHE A 34 0.27 12.40 1.80
N ALA A 35 1.17 13.12 1.11
CA ALA A 35 1.76 14.33 1.63
C ALA A 35 0.69 15.44 1.69
N SER A 36 -0.09 15.49 2.76
CA SER A 36 -1.15 16.47 3.01
C SER A 36 -1.28 16.77 4.50
N ALA A 37 -1.67 18.00 4.87
CA ALA A 37 -1.81 18.38 6.27
C ALA A 37 -2.79 17.47 7.02
N THR A 38 -3.94 17.15 6.40
CA THR A 38 -4.98 16.28 6.96
C THR A 38 -4.46 14.91 7.40
N VAL A 39 -3.54 14.31 6.62
CA VAL A 39 -2.92 13.01 6.97
C VAL A 39 -2.09 13.15 8.25
N PHE A 40 -1.28 14.19 8.37
CA PHE A 40 -0.44 14.43 9.54
C PHE A 40 -1.27 14.86 10.77
N GLU A 41 -2.28 15.71 10.58
CA GLU A 41 -3.22 16.12 11.64
C GLU A 41 -3.96 14.92 12.21
N LEU A 42 -4.51 14.06 11.34
CA LEU A 42 -5.21 12.86 11.74
C LEU A 42 -4.27 11.88 12.45
N THR A 43 -3.03 11.73 11.99
CA THR A 43 -2.06 10.84 12.65
C THR A 43 -1.68 11.35 14.03
N ASN A 44 -1.43 12.67 14.14
CA ASN A 44 -1.01 13.31 15.39
C ASN A 44 -2.13 13.42 16.44
N SER A 45 -3.39 13.25 16.06
CA SER A 45 -4.51 13.28 17.01
C SER A 45 -4.65 11.99 17.84
N TYR A 46 -3.99 10.90 17.43
CA TYR A 46 -4.03 9.63 18.16
C TYR A 46 -2.77 9.40 18.99
N TRP A 47 -2.96 9.41 20.30
CA TRP A 47 -1.92 9.12 21.28
C TRP A 47 -2.29 7.88 22.09
N SER A 48 -1.36 6.93 22.21
CA SER A 48 -1.58 5.75 23.05
C SER A 48 -1.29 6.10 24.52
N ILE A 49 -2.34 6.07 25.35
CA ILE A 49 -2.19 6.28 26.81
C ILE A 49 -1.33 5.17 27.42
N HIS A 50 -1.53 3.92 26.99
CA HIS A 50 -0.80 2.75 27.50
C HIS A 50 0.69 2.81 27.15
N LEU A 51 1.03 3.14 25.90
CA LEU A 51 2.41 3.18 25.44
C LEU A 51 3.10 4.52 25.71
N LYS A 52 2.35 5.53 26.17
CA LYS A 52 2.81 6.91 26.38
C LYS A 52 3.55 7.49 25.17
N GLN A 53 3.09 7.16 23.96
CA GLN A 53 3.68 7.61 22.70
C GLN A 53 2.62 7.64 21.58
N PRO A 54 2.88 8.32 20.44
CA PRO A 54 2.04 8.22 19.26
C PRO A 54 1.91 6.75 18.83
N CYS A 55 0.71 6.33 18.44
CA CYS A 55 0.47 4.95 18.06
C CYS A 55 0.78 4.69 16.58
N LEU A 56 0.71 5.74 15.75
CA LEU A 56 0.94 5.66 14.32
C LEU A 56 1.92 6.77 13.90
N TYR A 57 2.88 6.39 13.07
CA TYR A 57 3.81 7.30 12.44
C TYR A 57 3.64 7.21 10.93
N VAL A 58 3.59 8.35 10.25
CA VAL A 58 3.53 8.42 8.80
C VAL A 58 4.92 8.75 8.26
N LEU A 59 5.28 8.08 7.18
CA LEU A 59 6.47 8.38 6.39
C LEU A 59 6.05 8.50 4.93
N THR A 60 6.17 9.69 4.36
CA THR A 60 5.78 9.96 2.97
C THR A 60 6.86 10.74 2.23
N ARG A 61 6.81 10.75 0.90
CA ARG A 61 7.68 11.58 0.08
C ARG A 61 7.11 12.99 -0.04
N ALA A 62 7.94 14.00 0.19
CA ALA A 62 7.58 15.40 -0.04
C ALA A 62 7.39 15.68 -1.53
N LYS A 63 6.47 16.60 -1.86
CA LYS A 63 6.33 17.11 -3.23
C LYS A 63 7.45 18.10 -3.54
N LYS A 64 7.90 18.16 -4.79
CA LYS A 64 9.06 18.98 -5.19
C LYS A 64 8.90 20.48 -4.90
N ASN A 65 7.67 20.97 -4.95
CA ASN A 65 7.35 22.39 -4.75
C ASN A 65 7.12 22.76 -3.28
N TYR A 66 7.38 21.85 -2.33
CA TYR A 66 7.13 22.11 -0.93
C TYR A 66 8.14 23.09 -0.34
N ILE A 67 7.61 23.89 0.59
CA ILE A 67 8.30 24.90 1.35
C ILE A 67 8.04 24.60 2.82
N ALA A 68 9.10 24.59 3.61
CA ALA A 68 9.05 24.56 5.05
C ALA A 68 9.77 25.80 5.60
N TYR A 69 9.79 25.94 6.91
CA TYR A 69 10.38 27.07 7.59
C TYR A 69 11.25 26.59 8.73
N LEU A 70 12.34 27.30 9.01
CA LEU A 70 13.11 27.05 10.23
C LEU A 70 12.22 27.26 11.47
N ILE A 71 12.54 26.54 12.54
CA ILE A 71 11.90 26.78 13.84
C ILE A 71 12.34 28.19 14.29
N PRO A 72 11.39 29.09 14.64
CA PRO A 72 11.75 30.44 15.05
C PRO A 72 12.60 30.37 16.32
N GLN A 73 13.77 31.02 16.29
CA GLN A 73 14.58 31.19 17.49
C GLN A 73 13.87 32.14 18.46
N ALA A 74 13.92 31.84 19.76
CA ALA A 74 13.42 32.75 20.78
C ALA A 74 14.24 34.05 20.73
N SER A 75 13.57 35.19 20.68
CA SER A 75 14.25 36.48 20.75
C SER A 75 14.94 36.60 22.10
N PRO A 76 16.23 36.99 22.17
CA PRO A 76 16.95 37.15 23.42
C PRO A 76 16.34 38.23 24.32
N SER A 77 15.60 39.19 23.74
CA SER A 77 14.84 40.21 24.47
C SER A 77 13.36 40.19 24.07
N PRO A 78 12.42 40.34 25.02
CA PRO A 78 11.00 40.44 24.71
C PRO A 78 10.71 41.74 23.96
N THR A 79 10.52 41.65 22.65
CA THR A 79 10.09 42.78 21.81
C THR A 79 8.57 42.93 21.86
N PRO A 80 8.02 44.15 21.84
CA PRO A 80 6.59 44.37 21.70
C PRO A 80 6.03 43.68 20.45
N GLY A 81 4.95 42.91 20.60
CA GLY A 81 4.24 42.26 19.49
C GLY A 81 4.15 40.73 19.60
N ARG A 82 3.44 40.12 18.65
CA ARG A 82 3.26 38.66 18.60
C ARG A 82 4.57 37.98 18.18
N PRO A 83 5.08 36.98 18.92
CA PRO A 83 6.27 36.23 18.53
C PRO A 83 6.14 35.63 17.12
N ARG A 84 7.27 35.60 16.39
CA ARG A 84 7.33 34.96 15.06
C ARG A 84 7.00 33.48 15.19
N LYS A 85 6.03 33.00 14.40
CA LYS A 85 5.65 31.57 14.35
C LYS A 85 6.51 30.72 13.42
N TYR A 86 7.16 31.37 12.46
CA TYR A 86 7.95 30.71 11.41
C TYR A 86 9.27 31.48 11.28
N GLY A 87 10.38 30.75 11.19
CA GLY A 87 11.68 31.31 10.84
C GLY A 87 11.83 31.46 9.33
N ASP A 88 13.08 31.38 8.86
CA ASP A 88 13.39 31.60 7.45
C ASP A 88 12.80 30.52 6.55
N ARG A 89 12.46 30.93 5.33
CA ARG A 89 11.84 30.09 4.32
C ARG A 89 12.87 29.12 3.75
N VAL A 90 12.54 27.83 3.76
CA VAL A 90 13.35 26.76 3.17
C VAL A 90 12.55 26.07 2.07
N LYS A 91 12.97 26.21 0.82
CA LYS A 91 12.45 25.40 -0.28
C LYS A 91 13.17 24.05 -0.25
N LEU A 92 12.41 22.96 -0.08
CA LEU A 92 12.99 21.67 0.30
C LEU A 92 14.04 21.16 -0.70
N TYR A 93 13.79 21.32 -2.00
CA TYR A 93 14.74 20.85 -3.01
C TYR A 93 15.98 21.73 -3.15
N ASP A 94 15.98 22.96 -2.62
CA ASP A 94 17.15 23.83 -2.65
C ASP A 94 18.15 23.44 -1.53
N VAL A 95 17.73 22.60 -0.58
CA VAL A 95 18.56 22.08 0.51
C VAL A 95 19.73 21.24 0.00
N PHE A 96 19.54 20.50 -1.10
CA PHE A 96 20.60 19.68 -1.70
C PHE A 96 21.78 20.51 -2.21
N GLU A 97 21.56 21.78 -2.55
CA GLU A 97 22.59 22.72 -3.00
C GLU A 97 23.06 23.60 -1.84
N THR A 98 22.12 24.13 -1.05
CA THR A 98 22.41 25.14 -0.01
C THR A 98 23.07 24.55 1.25
N TYR A 99 22.78 23.28 1.57
CA TYR A 99 23.27 22.61 2.78
C TYR A 99 24.22 21.45 2.45
N GLN A 100 24.81 21.43 1.26
CA GLN A 100 25.61 20.32 0.75
C GLN A 100 26.70 19.88 1.74
N ASP A 101 27.38 20.83 2.39
CA ASP A 101 28.46 20.56 3.36
C ASP A 101 27.99 19.87 4.65
N GLN A 102 26.69 19.86 4.93
CA GLN A 102 26.11 19.23 6.12
C GLN A 102 25.63 17.80 5.87
N PHE A 103 25.66 17.34 4.61
CA PHE A 103 25.25 15.97 4.30
C PHE A 103 26.31 14.98 4.78
N VAL A 104 25.83 13.87 5.34
CA VAL A 104 26.66 12.78 5.82
C VAL A 104 26.50 11.58 4.89
N GLU A 105 27.60 10.98 4.50
CA GLU A 105 27.59 9.74 3.72
C GLU A 105 27.47 8.52 4.64
N ALA A 106 26.63 7.57 4.21
CA ALA A 106 26.51 6.28 4.87
C ALA A 106 26.10 5.21 3.86
N SER A 107 26.47 3.96 4.13
CA SER A 107 25.94 2.83 3.38
C SER A 107 24.52 2.51 3.83
N CYS A 108 23.58 2.45 2.90
CA CYS A 108 22.18 2.12 3.17
C CYS A 108 21.66 1.07 2.20
N GLN A 109 20.77 0.21 2.68
CA GLN A 109 20.00 -0.68 1.83
C GLN A 109 18.92 0.13 1.09
N VAL A 110 19.12 0.35 -0.20
CA VAL A 110 18.17 1.03 -1.09
C VAL A 110 17.58 -0.02 -2.02
N TYR A 111 16.36 -0.44 -1.72
CA TYR A 111 15.69 -1.59 -2.35
C TYR A 111 16.48 -2.90 -2.11
N ASP A 112 16.92 -3.58 -3.17
CA ASP A 112 17.65 -4.84 -3.13
C ASP A 112 19.17 -4.64 -3.25
N ARG A 113 19.67 -3.41 -3.10
CA ARG A 113 21.09 -3.09 -3.24
C ARG A 113 21.58 -2.24 -2.07
N VAL A 114 22.78 -2.53 -1.59
CA VAL A 114 23.51 -1.61 -0.72
C VAL A 114 24.17 -0.57 -1.62
N GLU A 115 23.92 0.70 -1.33
CA GLU A 115 24.61 1.81 -1.98
C GLU A 115 25.00 2.88 -0.96
N THR A 116 26.04 3.64 -1.26
CA THR A 116 26.40 4.82 -0.48
C THR A 116 25.39 5.91 -0.78
N VAL A 117 24.72 6.39 0.27
CA VAL A 117 23.77 7.49 0.20
C VAL A 117 24.30 8.65 1.01
N SER A 118 24.08 9.86 0.52
CA SER A 118 24.38 11.09 1.23
C SER A 118 23.08 11.64 1.79
N TRP A 119 23.00 11.91 3.09
CA TRP A 119 21.75 12.30 3.75
C TRP A 119 21.89 13.46 4.73
N LEU A 120 20.78 14.15 4.97
CA LEU A 120 20.62 15.20 5.97
C LEU A 120 19.21 15.10 6.57
N ALA A 121 19.07 15.36 7.87
CA ALA A 121 17.77 15.42 8.52
C ALA A 121 17.55 16.76 9.22
N LEU A 122 16.43 17.41 8.92
CA LEU A 122 16.05 18.69 9.50
C LEU A 122 14.63 18.62 10.05
N ASN A 123 14.44 19.13 11.27
CA ASN A 123 13.12 19.37 11.82
C ASN A 123 12.68 20.78 11.43
N LEU A 124 11.69 20.89 10.55
CA LEU A 124 11.22 22.17 9.98
C LEU A 124 9.74 22.36 10.25
N MET A 125 9.33 23.61 10.43
CA MET A 125 7.92 23.99 10.52
C MET A 125 7.26 23.88 9.15
N TRP A 126 6.26 23.01 9.02
CA TRP A 126 5.50 22.88 7.78
C TRP A 126 4.20 23.66 7.85
N LYS A 127 4.11 24.77 7.12
CA LYS A 127 3.00 25.74 7.22
C LYS A 127 1.59 25.12 7.04
N PRO A 128 1.36 24.13 6.15
CA PRO A 128 0.07 23.45 6.06
C PRO A 128 -0.36 22.78 7.38
N LEU A 129 0.57 22.14 8.10
CA LEU A 129 0.33 21.49 9.39
C LEU A 129 0.45 22.45 10.58
N LYS A 130 1.17 23.57 10.41
CA LYS A 130 1.50 24.54 11.48
C LYS A 130 2.26 23.92 12.66
N ALA A 131 2.94 22.81 12.42
CA ALA A 131 3.73 22.07 13.40
C ALA A 131 5.06 21.63 12.78
N PRO A 132 6.06 21.27 13.61
CA PRO A 132 7.30 20.68 13.12
C PRO A 132 7.04 19.32 12.46
N VAL A 133 7.75 19.07 11.36
CA VAL A 133 7.81 17.80 10.64
C VAL A 133 9.28 17.48 10.43
N ARG A 134 9.66 16.20 10.55
CA ARG A 134 11.01 15.76 10.23
C ARG A 134 11.14 15.54 8.74
N PHE A 135 12.06 16.27 8.13
CA PHE A 135 12.43 16.12 6.74
C PHE A 135 13.75 15.37 6.63
N VAL A 136 13.75 14.25 5.91
CA VAL A 136 14.95 13.47 5.61
C VAL A 136 15.26 13.67 4.13
N PHE A 137 16.37 14.33 3.86
CA PHE A 137 16.93 14.56 2.53
C PHE A 137 17.93 13.45 2.25
N ALA A 138 17.81 12.79 1.09
CA ALA A 138 18.76 11.77 0.68
C ALA A 138 19.08 11.90 -0.81
N LEU A 139 20.37 11.86 -1.13
CA LEU A 139 20.91 11.69 -2.47
C LEU A 139 21.23 10.21 -2.64
N THR A 140 20.48 9.58 -3.56
CA THR A 140 20.62 8.16 -3.91
C THR A 140 21.17 8.03 -5.33
N SER A 141 21.51 6.82 -5.75
CA SER A 141 21.91 6.56 -7.15
C SER A 141 20.82 6.93 -8.18
N ARG A 142 19.56 7.03 -7.72
CA ARG A 142 18.39 7.39 -8.53
C ARG A 142 18.03 8.88 -8.44
N GLY A 143 18.83 9.67 -7.73
CA GLY A 143 18.65 11.10 -7.55
C GLY A 143 18.07 11.51 -6.18
N PRO A 144 17.78 12.82 -6.02
CA PRO A 144 17.35 13.41 -4.75
C PRO A 144 15.93 13.01 -4.35
N ILE A 145 15.78 12.56 -3.12
CA ILE A 145 14.50 12.28 -2.47
C ILE A 145 14.40 13.03 -1.15
N VAL A 146 13.21 13.57 -0.87
CA VAL A 146 12.87 14.18 0.42
C VAL A 146 11.72 13.40 1.01
N LEU A 147 11.94 12.84 2.19
CA LEU A 147 10.93 12.17 3.00
C LEU A 147 10.47 13.11 4.12
N MET A 148 9.21 12.95 4.54
CA MET A 148 8.60 13.70 5.63
C MET A 148 7.93 12.72 6.59
N SER A 149 8.15 12.94 7.89
CA SER A 149 7.56 12.13 8.96
C SER A 149 7.08 12.99 10.13
N ASN A 150 6.02 12.52 10.80
CA ASN A 150 5.57 13.11 12.06
C ASN A 150 6.41 12.66 13.26
N ASP A 151 7.23 11.61 13.12
CA ASP A 151 8.27 11.30 14.10
C ASP A 151 9.44 12.28 13.94
N LEU A 152 9.67 13.12 14.95
CA LEU A 152 10.76 14.09 14.97
C LEU A 152 12.13 13.49 15.32
N THR A 153 12.17 12.20 15.60
CA THR A 153 13.36 11.48 16.08
C THR A 153 13.81 10.37 15.14
N ILE A 154 13.00 9.99 14.13
CA ILE A 154 13.31 8.87 13.23
C ILE A 154 14.73 8.97 12.64
N GLU A 155 15.46 7.88 12.75
CA GLU A 155 16.78 7.76 12.16
C GLU A 155 16.69 7.89 10.63
N PRO A 156 17.52 8.73 9.98
CA PRO A 156 17.40 9.00 8.54
C PRO A 156 17.59 7.77 7.65
N LEU A 157 18.51 6.88 8.01
CA LEU A 157 18.74 5.62 7.29
C LEU A 157 17.57 4.65 7.46
N LEU A 158 16.99 4.58 8.67
CA LEU A 158 15.77 3.82 8.91
C LEU A 158 14.61 4.36 8.07
N ALA A 159 14.40 5.68 8.04
CA ALA A 159 13.38 6.30 7.20
C ALA A 159 13.57 5.94 5.72
N LEU A 160 14.79 6.03 5.20
CA LEU A 160 15.07 5.68 3.82
C LEU A 160 14.76 4.19 3.53
N SER A 161 15.22 3.28 4.40
CA SER A 161 14.98 1.84 4.25
C SER A 161 13.48 1.48 4.30
N LEU A 162 12.73 2.08 5.22
CA LEU A 162 11.28 1.90 5.33
C LEU A 162 10.56 2.40 4.07
N TYR A 163 10.96 3.55 3.55
CA TYR A 163 10.38 4.07 2.31
C TYR A 163 10.71 3.19 1.10
N CYS A 164 11.94 2.66 1.02
CA CYS A 164 12.33 1.71 -0.02
C CYS A 164 11.49 0.41 0.04
N ALA A 165 11.16 -0.07 1.24
CA ALA A 165 10.33 -1.26 1.41
C ALA A 165 8.89 -1.09 0.87
N ARG A 166 8.42 0.15 0.64
CA ARG A 166 7.10 0.44 0.04
C ARG A 166 6.90 -0.23 -1.33
N VAL A 167 7.98 -0.47 -2.09
CA VAL A 167 7.91 -1.18 -3.39
C VAL A 167 7.33 -2.60 -3.27
N ARG A 168 7.32 -3.18 -2.06
CA ARG A 168 6.70 -4.49 -1.80
C ARG A 168 5.21 -4.49 -2.13
N VAL A 169 4.49 -3.40 -1.88
CA VAL A 169 3.07 -3.27 -2.25
C VAL A 169 2.88 -3.28 -3.76
N GLU A 170 3.73 -2.57 -4.50
CA GLU A 170 3.71 -2.58 -5.98
C GLU A 170 4.00 -3.98 -6.52
N THR A 171 4.97 -4.67 -5.93
CA THR A 171 5.32 -6.06 -6.26
C THR A 171 4.15 -7.01 -5.96
N MET A 172 3.51 -6.87 -4.80
CA MET A 172 2.32 -7.63 -4.41
C MET A 172 1.20 -7.47 -5.44
N PHE A 173 0.87 -6.23 -5.84
CA PHE A 173 -0.14 -6.00 -6.88
C PHE A 173 0.25 -6.59 -8.24
N ALA A 174 1.52 -6.54 -8.61
CA ALA A 174 2.02 -7.19 -9.83
C ALA A 174 1.82 -8.71 -9.79
N MET A 175 2.06 -9.35 -8.64
CA MET A 175 1.83 -10.80 -8.47
C MET A 175 0.34 -11.14 -8.48
N LEU A 176 -0.50 -10.39 -7.75
CA LEU A 176 -1.96 -10.59 -7.75
C LEU A 176 -2.54 -10.50 -9.16
N LYS A 177 -2.11 -9.50 -9.94
CA LYS A 177 -2.58 -9.30 -11.32
C LYS A 177 -2.01 -10.33 -12.29
N GLY A 178 -0.68 -10.47 -12.33
CA GLY A 178 0.02 -11.19 -13.39
C GLY A 178 0.21 -12.68 -13.13
N LEU A 179 0.32 -13.10 -11.87
CA LEU A 179 0.54 -14.50 -11.50
C LEU A 179 -0.77 -15.19 -11.11
N LEU A 180 -1.60 -14.53 -10.32
CA LEU A 180 -2.82 -15.13 -9.77
C LEU A 180 -4.10 -14.72 -10.52
N GLY A 181 -4.07 -13.65 -11.33
CA GLY A 181 -5.24 -13.22 -12.09
C GLY A 181 -6.38 -12.67 -11.22
N VAL A 182 -6.06 -12.18 -10.02
CA VAL A 182 -7.05 -11.83 -8.97
C VAL A 182 -7.97 -10.68 -9.38
N PHE A 183 -7.60 -9.87 -10.37
CA PHE A 183 -8.43 -8.79 -10.90
C PHE A 183 -9.12 -9.13 -12.23
N ALA A 184 -9.08 -10.39 -12.66
CA ALA A 184 -9.72 -10.87 -13.89
C ALA A 184 -11.09 -11.54 -13.64
N TYR A 185 -11.69 -11.36 -12.46
CA TYR A 185 -13.02 -11.88 -12.13
C TYR A 185 -14.12 -11.26 -12.99
N ARG A 186 -15.24 -11.98 -13.12
CA ARG A 186 -16.42 -11.58 -13.91
C ARG A 186 -17.70 -11.48 -13.06
N PHE A 187 -17.56 -11.10 -11.78
CA PHE A 187 -18.69 -10.81 -10.91
C PHE A 187 -19.30 -9.46 -11.29
N TRP A 188 -20.24 -9.46 -12.23
CA TRP A 188 -20.89 -8.23 -12.71
C TRP A 188 -22.34 -8.20 -12.26
N SER A 189 -22.79 -7.01 -11.85
CA SER A 189 -24.20 -6.76 -11.55
C SER A 189 -24.83 -5.94 -12.67
N TRP A 190 -25.93 -6.42 -13.22
CA TRP A 190 -26.72 -5.71 -14.23
C TRP A 190 -27.47 -4.51 -13.65
N TYR A 191 -27.59 -4.42 -12.32
CA TYR A 191 -28.32 -3.39 -11.60
C TYR A 191 -27.50 -2.12 -11.33
N VAL A 192 -26.25 -2.07 -11.81
CA VAL A 192 -25.36 -0.90 -11.70
C VAL A 192 -25.07 -0.37 -13.11
N PRO A 193 -25.14 0.95 -13.34
CA PRO A 193 -24.79 1.51 -14.65
C PRO A 193 -23.34 1.16 -15.02
N ARG A 194 -23.14 0.84 -16.30
CA ARG A 194 -21.80 0.58 -16.83
C ARG A 194 -20.95 1.84 -16.66
N HIS A 195 -19.85 1.70 -15.92
CA HIS A 195 -18.87 2.76 -15.78
C HIS A 195 -17.79 2.68 -16.86
N SER A 196 -17.31 3.85 -17.28
CA SER A 196 -16.16 3.94 -18.18
C SER A 196 -14.93 3.33 -17.51
N ARG A 197 -14.09 2.64 -18.29
CA ARG A 197 -12.78 2.17 -17.84
C ARG A 197 -11.79 3.32 -17.55
N LYS A 198 -12.11 4.54 -17.99
CA LYS A 198 -11.31 5.73 -17.68
C LYS A 198 -11.78 6.32 -16.34
N PRO A 199 -10.87 6.60 -15.39
CA PRO A 199 -11.25 7.16 -14.10
C PRO A 199 -11.90 8.53 -14.30
N LYS A 200 -13.10 8.69 -13.75
CA LYS A 200 -13.83 9.96 -13.68
C LYS A 200 -14.12 10.27 -12.21
N LYS A 201 -14.31 11.55 -11.88
CA LYS A 201 -14.73 11.93 -10.52
C LYS A 201 -16.04 11.21 -10.18
N ASN A 202 -16.14 10.70 -8.95
CA ASN A 202 -17.32 10.01 -8.42
C ASN A 202 -18.54 10.93 -8.19
N ALA A 203 -18.62 12.06 -8.88
CA ALA A 203 -19.66 13.07 -8.71
C ALA A 203 -21.04 12.60 -9.22
N THR A 204 -21.06 11.68 -10.18
CA THR A 204 -22.28 11.23 -10.86
C THR A 204 -22.61 9.75 -10.60
N LEU A 205 -22.06 9.18 -9.52
CA LEU A 205 -22.42 7.81 -9.12
C LEU A 205 -23.89 7.76 -8.72
N LYS A 206 -24.66 6.88 -9.36
CA LYS A 206 -26.06 6.63 -9.03
C LYS A 206 -26.14 5.47 -8.04
N VAL A 207 -26.86 5.67 -6.95
CA VAL A 207 -27.18 4.60 -6.01
C VAL A 207 -28.11 3.59 -6.71
N PRO A 208 -27.90 2.27 -6.56
CA PRO A 208 -28.82 1.27 -7.10
C PRO A 208 -30.22 1.40 -6.50
N GLN A 209 -31.23 0.92 -7.22
CA GLN A 209 -32.60 0.87 -6.71
C GLN A 209 -32.70 -0.04 -5.48
N SER A 210 -33.57 0.31 -4.52
CA SER A 210 -33.74 -0.39 -3.24
C SER A 210 -33.94 -1.89 -3.40
N GLN A 211 -34.79 -2.30 -4.36
CA GLN A 211 -35.10 -3.70 -4.66
C GLN A 211 -33.91 -4.55 -5.17
N HIS A 212 -32.83 -3.91 -5.63
CA HIS A 212 -31.65 -4.59 -6.17
C HIS A 212 -30.41 -4.44 -5.29
N LEU A 213 -30.52 -3.76 -4.15
CA LEU A 213 -29.40 -3.49 -3.26
C LEU A 213 -28.70 -4.78 -2.81
N ASP A 214 -29.46 -5.81 -2.43
CA ASP A 214 -28.90 -7.09 -1.98
C ASP A 214 -28.07 -7.77 -3.06
N ALA A 215 -28.56 -7.79 -4.30
CA ALA A 215 -27.84 -8.40 -5.43
C ALA A 215 -26.53 -7.64 -5.73
N VAL A 216 -26.57 -6.30 -5.69
CA VAL A 216 -25.37 -5.46 -5.87
C VAL A 216 -24.38 -5.69 -4.73
N GLN A 217 -24.84 -5.74 -3.49
CA GLN A 217 -23.99 -6.00 -2.32
C GLN A 217 -23.35 -7.39 -2.36
N ARG A 218 -24.08 -8.43 -2.74
CA ARG A 218 -23.52 -9.79 -2.93
C ARG A 218 -22.42 -9.78 -4.00
N THR A 219 -22.65 -9.09 -5.12
CA THR A 219 -21.65 -8.96 -6.18
C THR A 219 -20.39 -8.24 -5.67
N TRP A 220 -20.57 -7.16 -4.91
CA TRP A 220 -19.46 -6.41 -4.31
C TRP A 220 -18.66 -7.27 -3.33
N ARG A 221 -19.35 -7.96 -2.41
CA ARG A 221 -18.74 -8.90 -1.46
C ARG A 221 -18.00 -10.03 -2.16
N ALA A 222 -18.51 -10.55 -3.28
CA ALA A 222 -17.82 -11.56 -4.07
C ALA A 222 -16.51 -11.01 -4.66
N CYS A 223 -16.51 -9.77 -5.17
CA CYS A 223 -15.29 -9.10 -5.63
C CYS A 223 -14.26 -8.97 -4.49
N GLU A 224 -14.67 -8.42 -3.34
CA GLU A 224 -13.78 -8.22 -2.19
C GLU A 224 -13.22 -9.54 -1.66
N SER A 225 -14.09 -10.54 -1.48
CA SER A 225 -13.71 -11.86 -0.97
C SER A 225 -12.74 -12.56 -1.90
N PHE A 226 -12.97 -12.50 -3.22
CA PHE A 226 -12.06 -13.09 -4.19
C PHE A 226 -10.69 -12.41 -4.18
N VAL A 227 -10.65 -11.08 -4.05
CA VAL A 227 -9.39 -10.34 -3.90
C VAL A 227 -8.66 -10.75 -2.63
N MET A 228 -9.38 -10.85 -1.50
CA MET A 228 -8.81 -11.28 -0.22
C MET A 228 -8.26 -12.72 -0.26
N LEU A 229 -8.99 -13.66 -0.88
CA LEU A 229 -8.51 -15.02 -1.11
C LEU A 229 -7.24 -15.02 -1.96
N GLY A 230 -7.16 -14.16 -2.97
CA GLY A 230 -5.95 -13.95 -3.77
C GLY A 230 -4.76 -13.45 -2.94
N CYS A 231 -4.98 -12.50 -2.04
CA CYS A 231 -3.96 -12.01 -1.11
C CYS A 231 -3.47 -13.12 -0.16
N ILE A 232 -4.38 -13.91 0.40
CA ILE A 232 -4.04 -15.05 1.26
C ILE A 232 -3.24 -16.09 0.47
N ALA A 233 -3.70 -16.46 -0.73
CA ALA A 233 -3.00 -17.40 -1.59
C ALA A 233 -1.58 -16.92 -1.93
N LEU A 234 -1.40 -15.63 -2.25
CA LEU A 234 -0.08 -15.06 -2.49
C LEU A 234 0.81 -15.15 -1.24
N GLY A 235 0.28 -14.83 -0.06
CA GLY A 235 0.99 -14.96 1.20
C GLY A 235 1.41 -16.41 1.49
N LEU A 236 0.55 -17.39 1.21
CA LEU A 236 0.87 -18.82 1.34
C LEU A 236 2.00 -19.23 0.39
N LEU A 237 1.98 -18.78 -0.87
CA LEU A 237 3.07 -19.04 -1.80
C LEU A 237 4.40 -18.48 -1.29
N GLN A 238 4.39 -17.29 -0.69
CA GLN A 238 5.58 -16.67 -0.09
C GLN A 238 6.07 -17.43 1.14
N LEU A 239 5.17 -17.87 2.02
CA LEU A 239 5.52 -18.70 3.18
C LEU A 239 6.13 -20.02 2.75
N VAL A 240 5.58 -20.69 1.75
CA VAL A 240 6.14 -21.94 1.20
C VAL A 240 7.51 -21.67 0.58
N ALA A 241 7.68 -20.56 -0.14
CA ALA A 241 8.99 -20.18 -0.70
C ALA A 241 10.07 -20.01 0.38
N LEU A 242 9.70 -19.50 1.56
CA LEU A 242 10.61 -19.25 2.67
C LEU A 242 10.91 -20.52 3.48
N GLN A 243 9.92 -21.38 3.70
CA GLN A 243 10.04 -22.55 4.58
C GLN A 243 10.55 -23.81 3.86
N PHE A 244 10.23 -23.96 2.57
CA PHE A 244 10.50 -25.19 1.81
C PHE A 244 11.31 -24.92 0.53
N ASP A 245 12.22 -23.94 0.58
CA ASP A 245 12.98 -23.48 -0.59
C ASP A 245 13.72 -24.62 -1.31
N GLN A 246 14.45 -25.47 -0.58
CA GLN A 246 15.20 -26.60 -1.12
C GLN A 246 14.28 -27.62 -1.81
N SER A 247 13.19 -28.00 -1.14
CA SER A 247 12.21 -28.97 -1.66
C SER A 247 11.54 -28.46 -2.94
N ILE A 248 11.19 -27.17 -2.97
CA ILE A 248 10.64 -26.54 -4.18
C ILE A 248 11.67 -26.59 -5.31
N TRP A 249 12.94 -26.29 -5.04
CA TRP A 249 13.97 -26.36 -6.08
C TRP A 249 14.23 -27.77 -6.59
N SER A 250 14.20 -28.79 -5.72
CA SER A 250 14.36 -30.18 -6.16
C SER A 250 13.19 -30.69 -6.99
N ALA A 251 11.97 -30.21 -6.71
CA ALA A 251 10.77 -30.61 -7.43
C ALA A 251 10.50 -29.76 -8.69
N PHE A 252 11.20 -28.65 -8.87
CA PHE A 252 10.99 -27.76 -10.00
C PHE A 252 11.51 -28.36 -11.32
N THR A 253 10.58 -28.68 -12.21
CA THR A 253 10.84 -29.31 -13.51
C THR A 253 10.98 -28.30 -14.66
N GLY A 254 10.74 -27.01 -14.41
CA GLY A 254 10.82 -25.96 -15.43
C GLY A 254 12.26 -25.51 -15.73
N TYR A 255 12.44 -24.81 -16.85
CA TYR A 255 13.72 -24.21 -17.21
C TYR A 255 13.77 -22.73 -16.81
N LEU A 256 14.86 -22.31 -16.15
CA LEU A 256 15.16 -20.90 -15.87
C LEU A 256 16.48 -20.52 -16.54
N ARG A 257 16.43 -19.54 -17.46
CA ARG A 257 17.64 -19.02 -18.14
C ARG A 257 18.70 -18.50 -17.14
N THR A 258 18.28 -17.90 -16.03
CA THR A 258 19.20 -17.39 -15.00
C THR A 258 18.55 -17.43 -13.63
N ARG A 259 19.17 -18.13 -12.68
CA ARG A 259 18.77 -18.11 -11.27
C ARG A 259 19.44 -16.95 -10.56
N ARG A 260 18.71 -15.84 -10.40
CA ARG A 260 19.22 -14.61 -9.75
C ARG A 260 19.09 -14.59 -8.23
N ARG A 261 18.27 -15.47 -7.65
CA ARG A 261 18.00 -15.54 -6.20
C ARG A 261 18.05 -16.98 -5.72
N SER A 262 18.50 -17.17 -4.48
CA SER A 262 18.46 -18.47 -3.80
C SER A 262 17.03 -18.90 -3.52
N LEU A 263 16.20 -17.99 -3.02
CA LEU A 263 14.78 -18.23 -2.74
C LEU A 263 13.97 -18.40 -4.04
N PRO A 264 13.06 -19.40 -4.10
CA PRO A 264 12.16 -19.57 -5.23
C PRO A 264 11.15 -18.42 -5.29
N SER A 265 10.78 -18.03 -6.51
CA SER A 265 9.73 -17.03 -6.72
C SER A 265 8.35 -17.62 -6.45
N GLU A 266 7.36 -16.78 -6.18
CA GLU A 266 5.95 -17.21 -6.03
C GLU A 266 5.46 -17.94 -7.27
N ARG A 267 5.98 -17.58 -8.46
CA ARG A 267 5.70 -18.30 -9.71
C ARG A 267 6.28 -19.72 -9.72
N THR A 268 7.51 -19.87 -9.25
CA THR A 268 8.18 -21.18 -9.13
C THR A 268 7.42 -22.07 -8.17
N VAL A 269 7.08 -21.55 -6.99
CA VAL A 269 6.28 -22.28 -5.99
C VAL A 269 4.92 -22.67 -6.56
N LYS A 270 4.20 -21.75 -7.21
CA LYS A 270 2.92 -22.05 -7.84
C LYS A 270 3.03 -23.17 -8.87
N ALA A 271 4.09 -23.18 -9.69
CA ALA A 271 4.29 -24.21 -10.70
C ALA A 271 4.51 -25.59 -10.08
N VAL A 272 5.37 -25.68 -9.05
CA VAL A 272 5.63 -26.94 -8.32
C VAL A 272 4.36 -27.42 -7.62
N LEU A 273 3.69 -26.55 -6.88
CA LEU A 273 2.44 -26.92 -6.19
C LEU A 273 1.36 -27.36 -7.17
N ALA A 274 1.22 -26.70 -8.32
CA ALA A 274 0.28 -27.13 -9.34
C ALA A 274 0.60 -28.53 -9.87
N GLN A 275 1.88 -28.86 -10.05
CA GLN A 275 2.30 -30.20 -10.46
C GLN A 275 1.98 -31.25 -9.39
N GLU A 276 2.32 -30.99 -8.13
CA GLU A 276 2.05 -31.94 -7.03
C GLU A 276 0.55 -32.10 -6.78
N LEU A 277 -0.22 -31.00 -6.76
CA LEU A 277 -1.68 -31.05 -6.64
C LEU A 277 -2.33 -31.82 -7.79
N MET A 278 -1.81 -31.70 -9.02
CA MET A 278 -2.33 -32.49 -10.14
C MET A 278 -2.07 -33.98 -9.94
N LYS A 279 -0.86 -34.38 -9.50
CA LYS A 279 -0.57 -35.80 -9.18
C LYS A 279 -1.53 -36.33 -8.11
N ASP A 280 -1.73 -35.56 -7.04
CA ASP A 280 -2.64 -35.90 -5.94
C ASP A 280 -4.10 -35.95 -6.39
N PHE A 281 -4.52 -35.05 -7.28
CA PHE A 281 -5.89 -35.00 -7.81
C PHE A 281 -6.24 -36.25 -8.64
N TYR A 282 -5.24 -36.88 -9.27
CA TYR A 282 -5.42 -38.13 -10.00
C TYR A 282 -5.19 -39.37 -9.13
N SER A 283 -4.44 -39.28 -8.04
CA SER A 283 -4.08 -40.44 -7.20
C SER A 283 -4.99 -40.65 -5.98
N LEU A 284 -5.64 -39.62 -5.45
CA LEU A 284 -6.49 -39.71 -4.26
C LEU A 284 -7.94 -40.06 -4.63
N LYS A 285 -8.62 -40.84 -3.76
CA LYS A 285 -10.09 -40.97 -3.82
C LYS A 285 -10.68 -39.56 -3.73
N PRO A 286 -11.55 -39.14 -4.66
CA PRO A 286 -12.11 -37.80 -4.63
C PRO A 286 -12.79 -37.55 -3.27
N SER A 287 -12.34 -36.52 -2.55
CA SER A 287 -13.16 -36.00 -1.45
C SER A 287 -14.38 -35.30 -2.07
N ALA A 288 -15.46 -35.13 -1.29
CA ALA A 288 -16.70 -34.49 -1.77
C ALA A 288 -16.43 -33.13 -2.46
N MET A 289 -15.51 -32.33 -1.92
CA MET A 289 -15.10 -31.04 -2.51
C MET A 289 -14.31 -31.20 -3.81
N MET A 290 -13.44 -32.21 -3.93
CA MET A 290 -12.69 -32.48 -5.17
C MET A 290 -13.60 -33.04 -6.28
N GLN A 291 -14.63 -33.80 -5.92
CA GLN A 291 -15.71 -34.22 -6.82
C GLN A 291 -16.48 -33.02 -7.33
N GLU A 292 -16.96 -32.15 -6.44
CA GLU A 292 -17.73 -30.97 -6.80
C GLU A 292 -16.93 -30.02 -7.71
N MET A 293 -15.63 -29.82 -7.44
CA MET A 293 -14.75 -29.03 -8.33
C MET A 293 -14.54 -29.70 -9.69
N ARG A 294 -14.46 -31.05 -9.74
CA ARG A 294 -14.33 -31.81 -10.99
C ARG A 294 -15.61 -31.68 -11.83
N ASP A 295 -16.76 -31.85 -11.20
CA ASP A 295 -18.08 -31.76 -11.85
C ASP A 295 -18.31 -30.35 -12.40
N LEU A 296 -17.96 -29.31 -11.63
CA LEU A 296 -17.99 -27.91 -12.07
C LEU A 296 -17.00 -27.59 -13.19
N ALA A 297 -15.84 -28.24 -13.23
CA ALA A 297 -14.85 -28.06 -14.30
C ALA A 297 -15.23 -28.79 -15.60
N CYS A 298 -15.97 -29.90 -15.48
CA CYS A 298 -16.45 -30.71 -16.61
C CYS A 298 -17.76 -30.21 -17.23
N HIS A 299 -18.56 -29.42 -16.51
CA HIS A 299 -19.73 -28.75 -17.08
C HIS A 299 -19.34 -27.40 -17.73
N PRO A 300 -19.34 -27.27 -19.07
CA PRO A 300 -19.41 -25.95 -19.68
C PRO A 300 -20.71 -25.29 -19.20
N TYR A 301 -20.61 -24.02 -18.80
CA TYR A 301 -21.74 -23.20 -18.38
C TYR A 301 -22.88 -23.29 -19.40
N GLU A 302 -23.89 -24.11 -19.13
CA GLU A 302 -25.19 -24.02 -19.79
C GLU A 302 -25.96 -22.90 -19.07
N PRO A 303 -26.34 -21.81 -19.76
CA PRO A 303 -27.18 -20.80 -19.16
C PRO A 303 -28.57 -21.40 -18.93
N SER A 304 -28.82 -21.92 -17.73
CA SER A 304 -30.13 -22.39 -17.33
C SER A 304 -31.10 -21.20 -17.24
N GLU A 305 -32.07 -21.22 -18.15
CA GLU A 305 -33.40 -20.60 -18.12
C GLU A 305 -33.70 -19.74 -16.89
N SER A 306 -33.33 -18.47 -16.98
CA SER A 306 -33.97 -17.36 -16.25
C SER A 306 -34.24 -16.23 -17.23
N THR A 307 -34.92 -16.60 -18.32
CA THR A 307 -35.35 -15.70 -19.41
C THR A 307 -36.73 -15.09 -19.14
N GLU A 308 -37.42 -15.50 -18.08
CA GLU A 308 -38.64 -14.82 -17.66
C GLU A 308 -38.28 -13.66 -16.72
N MET A 309 -38.77 -12.45 -17.03
CA MET A 309 -38.55 -11.16 -16.33
C MET A 309 -37.42 -10.27 -16.88
N LEU A 310 -37.19 -10.28 -18.19
CA LEU A 310 -36.62 -9.12 -18.89
C LEU A 310 -37.76 -8.14 -19.25
N PRO A 311 -37.82 -6.91 -18.70
CA PRO A 311 -38.72 -5.91 -19.23
C PRO A 311 -38.31 -5.58 -20.67
N ASN A 312 -39.27 -5.71 -21.58
CA ASN A 312 -39.14 -5.46 -23.01
C ASN A 312 -38.30 -4.21 -23.29
N ARG A 313 -37.19 -4.40 -24.02
CA ARG A 313 -36.52 -3.31 -24.71
C ARG A 313 -37.40 -2.91 -25.89
N GLN A 314 -37.97 -1.71 -25.83
CA GLN A 314 -38.39 -1.00 -27.04
C GLN A 314 -37.17 -0.23 -27.60
N PRO A 315 -37.10 -0.07 -28.93
CA PRO A 315 -35.89 0.30 -29.68
C PRO A 315 -35.27 1.65 -29.30
#